data_AF-A0A1E4GA38-F1
#
_entry.id   AF-A0A1E4GA38-F1
#
_cell.length_a   1.000
_cell.length_b   1.000
_cell.length_c   1.000
_cell.angle_alpha   90.00
_cell.angle_beta   90.00
_cell.angle_gamma   90.00
#
_symmetry.space_group_name_H-M   'P 1'
#
loop_
_entity.id
_entity.type
_entity.pdbx_description
1 polymer ?
#
loop_
_entity_poly.entity_id
_entity_poly.type
_entity_poly.pdbx_seq_one_letter_code
_entity_poly.pdbx_strand_id
1 'polypeptide(L)'
;MSRIDPIPVTIITAPSQMAGLDPDAALIRLPANSGHGHADGAVCVACAAQVDVRALLYNLLEEQRRGLRPAFKRVVVDACAVDPQQVVAALTGKLPAQALRDHTVARMFYLVG
;
A
#
# COMPACT_ATOMS: atom_id res chain seq x y z
N MET A 1 0.03 26.42 -9.18
CA MET A 1 0.33 25.03 -8.78
C MET A 1 -0.99 24.27 -8.74
N SER A 2 -1.23 23.37 -9.68
CA SER A 2 -2.45 22.55 -9.69
C SER A 2 -2.53 21.75 -8.40
N ARG A 3 -3.67 21.84 -7.70
CA ARG A 3 -3.93 21.09 -6.47
C ARG A 3 -3.83 19.61 -6.82
N ILE A 4 -2.84 18.93 -6.26
CA ILE A 4 -2.73 17.48 -6.39
C ILE A 4 -3.88 16.92 -5.56
N ASP A 5 -4.84 16.28 -6.23
CA ASP A 5 -5.88 15.53 -5.54
C ASP A 5 -5.23 14.26 -4.97
N PRO A 6 -5.28 14.03 -3.64
CA PRO A 6 -4.71 12.83 -3.06
C PRO A 6 -5.52 11.62 -3.53
N ILE A 7 -4.85 10.48 -3.68
CA ILE A 7 -5.42 9.24 -4.21
C ILE A 7 -5.99 8.42 -3.04
N PRO A 8 -7.28 8.04 -3.08
CA PRO A 8 -7.88 7.21 -2.05
C PRO A 8 -7.27 5.80 -2.01
N VAL A 9 -7.04 5.30 -0.80
CA VAL A 9 -6.58 3.95 -0.50
C VAL A 9 -7.66 3.21 0.29
N THR A 10 -8.08 2.05 -0.18
CA THR A 10 -8.98 1.15 0.55
C THR A 10 -8.21 -0.10 0.96
N ILE A 11 -8.34 -0.53 2.22
CA ILE A 11 -7.75 -1.78 2.70
C ILE A 11 -8.82 -2.86 2.67
N ILE A 12 -8.49 -4.02 2.12
CA ILE A 12 -9.32 -5.22 2.20
C ILE A 12 -8.62 -6.29 3.03
N THR A 13 -9.40 -7.05 3.79
CA THR A 13 -8.91 -8.06 4.74
C THR A 13 -9.54 -9.43 4.51
N ALA A 14 -10.51 -9.53 3.60
CA ALA A 14 -11.10 -10.79 3.16
C ALA A 14 -11.15 -10.88 1.63
N PRO A 15 -10.92 -12.08 1.04
CA PRO A 15 -10.92 -12.26 -0.40
C PRO A 15 -12.28 -11.97 -1.06
N SER A 16 -13.38 -12.11 -0.31
CA SER A 16 -14.72 -11.72 -0.78
C SER A 16 -14.84 -10.23 -1.12
N GLN A 17 -13.99 -9.38 -0.52
CA GLN A 17 -13.96 -7.93 -0.79
C GLN A 17 -13.19 -7.57 -2.06
N MET A 18 -12.50 -8.53 -2.71
CA MET A 18 -11.87 -8.32 -4.02
C MET A 18 -12.89 -8.33 -5.18
N ALA A 19 -14.10 -8.84 -4.96
CA ALA A 19 -15.13 -8.90 -5.99
C ALA A 19 -15.61 -7.48 -6.33
N GLY A 20 -15.47 -7.07 -7.60
CA GLY A 20 -15.94 -5.76 -8.06
C GLY A 20 -14.91 -4.63 -7.96
N LEU A 21 -13.61 -4.94 -7.94
CA LEU A 21 -12.55 -3.95 -8.13
C LEU A 21 -12.80 -3.12 -9.39
N ASP A 22 -12.84 -1.81 -9.19
CA ASP A 22 -13.01 -0.85 -10.28
C ASP A 22 -11.82 -0.91 -11.25
N PRO A 23 -12.04 -0.81 -12.58
CA PRO A 23 -10.98 -0.95 -13.57
C PRO A 23 -9.92 0.16 -13.51
N ASP A 24 -10.22 1.32 -12.92
CA ASP A 24 -9.26 2.42 -12.69
C ASP A 24 -8.54 2.29 -11.33
N ALA A 25 -8.69 1.16 -10.63
CA ALA A 25 -8.01 0.89 -9.37
C ALA A 25 -6.67 0.16 -9.56
N ALA A 26 -5.62 0.65 -8.91
CA ALA A 26 -4.39 -0.13 -8.75
C ALA A 26 -4.54 -1.08 -7.55
N LEU A 27 -4.18 -2.35 -7.74
CA LEU A 27 -4.13 -3.35 -6.66
C LEU A 27 -2.70 -3.54 -6.15
N ILE A 28 -2.52 -3.45 -4.84
CA ILE A 28 -1.33 -3.92 -4.13
C ILE A 28 -1.73 -5.14 -3.32
N ARG A 29 -1.06 -6.28 -3.54
CA ARG A 29 -1.18 -7.45 -2.68
C ARG A 29 0.02 -7.55 -1.77
N LEU A 30 -0.22 -7.49 -0.46
CA LEU A 30 0.82 -7.70 0.54
C LEU A 30 1.07 -9.21 0.65
N PRO A 31 2.31 -9.68 0.38
CA PRO A 31 2.58 -11.11 0.33
C PRO A 31 2.45 -11.74 1.72
N ALA A 32 1.89 -12.95 1.77
CA ALA A 32 2.09 -13.85 2.90
C ALA A 32 3.58 -14.19 3.02
N ASN A 33 4.01 -14.52 4.24
CA ASN A 33 5.36 -14.95 4.60
C ASN A 33 6.22 -15.49 3.44
N SER A 34 7.36 -14.86 3.20
CA SER A 34 8.30 -15.15 2.10
C SER A 34 9.02 -16.51 2.21
N GLY A 35 8.58 -17.42 3.09
CA GLY A 35 9.22 -18.73 3.33
C GLY A 35 10.42 -18.66 4.27
N HIS A 36 10.57 -17.57 5.04
CA HIS A 36 11.74 -17.31 5.89
C HIS A 36 11.62 -17.87 7.32
N GLY A 37 10.77 -18.87 7.55
CA GLY A 37 10.72 -19.62 8.82
C GLY A 37 10.09 -18.88 10.01
N HIS A 38 9.27 -17.87 9.78
CA HIS A 38 8.48 -17.18 10.80
C HIS A 38 6.98 -17.27 10.50
N ALA A 39 6.09 -17.01 11.46
CA ALA A 39 4.64 -17.00 11.20
C ALA A 39 4.23 -15.82 10.28
N ASP A 40 3.06 -15.87 9.66
CA ASP A 40 2.47 -14.72 8.96
C ASP A 40 2.26 -13.56 9.92
N GLY A 41 2.60 -12.35 9.50
CA GLY A 41 2.61 -11.16 10.36
C GLY A 41 3.80 -11.06 11.33
N ALA A 42 4.58 -12.12 11.55
CA ALA A 42 5.90 -12.01 12.17
C ALA A 42 6.90 -11.51 11.13
N VAL A 43 7.74 -10.54 11.52
CA VAL A 43 8.56 -9.79 10.57
C VAL A 43 10.05 -10.05 10.81
N CYS A 44 10.71 -10.70 9.85
CA CYS A 44 12.16 -10.54 9.69
C CYS A 44 12.48 -9.28 8.88
N VAL A 45 13.71 -8.76 8.95
CA VAL A 45 14.10 -7.52 8.25
C VAL A 45 13.85 -7.56 6.73
N ALA A 46 13.99 -8.74 6.11
CA ALA A 46 13.72 -8.93 4.69
C ALA A 46 12.23 -8.85 4.36
N CYS A 47 11.39 -9.48 5.18
CA CYS A 47 9.94 -9.43 5.02
C CYS A 47 9.40 -8.03 5.37
N ALA A 48 9.99 -7.33 6.34
CA ALA A 48 9.63 -5.96 6.73
C ALA A 48 9.64 -5.01 5.53
N ALA A 49 10.68 -5.12 4.70
CA ALA A 49 10.84 -4.30 3.51
C ALA A 49 9.86 -4.68 2.39
N GLN A 50 9.46 -5.96 2.29
CA GLN A 50 8.52 -6.45 1.29
C GLN A 50 7.05 -6.16 1.64
N VAL A 51 6.71 -6.06 2.93
CA VAL A 51 5.36 -5.72 3.39
C VAL A 51 5.16 -4.23 3.66
N ASP A 52 6.18 -3.38 3.43
CA ASP A 52 6.06 -1.94 3.64
C ASP A 52 5.13 -1.31 2.57
N VAL A 53 3.87 -1.11 2.95
CA VAL A 53 2.84 -0.53 2.08
C VAL A 53 3.23 0.84 1.52
N ARG A 54 4.02 1.64 2.26
CA ARG A 54 4.46 2.98 1.80
C ARG A 54 5.45 2.85 0.65
N ALA A 55 6.40 1.94 0.73
CA ALA A 55 7.34 1.64 -0.35
C ALA A 55 6.60 1.19 -1.61
N LEU A 56 5.60 0.30 -1.46
CA LEU A 56 4.80 -0.19 -2.59
C LEU A 56 3.96 0.93 -3.24
N LEU A 57 3.32 1.78 -2.44
CA LEU A 57 2.57 2.94 -2.92
C LEU A 57 3.46 3.95 -3.64
N TYR A 58 4.67 4.19 -3.13
CA TYR A 58 5.64 5.04 -3.78
C TYR A 58 6.08 4.47 -5.14
N ASN A 59 6.35 3.16 -5.20
CA ASN A 59 6.69 2.48 -6.45
C ASN A 59 5.56 2.60 -7.48
N LEU A 60 4.30 2.44 -7.07
CA LEU A 60 3.15 2.65 -7.95
C LEU A 60 3.12 4.05 -8.58
N LEU A 61 3.39 5.09 -7.78
CA LEU A 61 3.47 6.46 -8.28
C LEU A 61 4.59 6.62 -9.29
N GLU A 62 5.76 6.04 -9.01
CA GLU A 62 6.92 6.11 -9.89
C GLU A 62 6.69 5.36 -11.20
N GLU A 63 6.09 4.16 -11.16
CA GLU A 63 5.68 3.40 -12.34
C GLU A 63 4.73 4.22 -13.23
N GLN A 64 3.70 4.83 -12.63
CA GLN A 64 2.77 5.69 -13.34
C GLN A 64 3.47 6.91 -13.96
N ARG A 65 4.32 7.61 -13.19
CA ARG A 65 5.08 8.78 -13.66
C ARG A 65 6.01 8.47 -14.82
N ARG A 66 6.56 7.25 -14.84
CA ARG A 66 7.44 6.75 -15.91
C ARG A 66 6.69 6.16 -17.10
N GLY A 67 5.35 6.12 -17.05
CA GLY A 67 4.53 5.52 -18.09
C GLY A 67 4.63 4.00 -18.17
N LEU A 68 5.12 3.35 -17.10
CA LEU A 68 5.25 1.89 -17.01
C LEU A 68 3.93 1.20 -16.61
N ARG A 69 2.92 2.00 -16.24
CA ARG A 69 1.58 1.56 -15.84
C ARG A 69 0.54 2.60 -16.29
N PRO A 70 -0.70 2.18 -16.61
CA PRO A 70 -1.82 3.10 -16.77
C PRO A 70 -2.02 4.01 -15.55
N ALA A 71 -2.61 5.19 -15.77
CA ALA A 71 -3.03 6.05 -14.68
C ALA A 71 -4.13 5.36 -13.84
N PHE A 72 -4.09 5.55 -12.53
CA PHE A 72 -5.11 5.06 -11.61
C PHE A 72 -5.64 6.21 -10.76
N LYS A 73 -6.89 6.07 -10.32
CA LYS A 73 -7.56 7.10 -9.51
C LYS A 73 -7.80 6.67 -8.07
N ARG A 74 -7.51 5.41 -7.75
CA ARG A 74 -7.71 4.79 -6.45
C ARG A 74 -6.77 3.60 -6.31
N VAL A 75 -6.45 3.25 -5.07
CA VAL A 75 -5.63 2.09 -4.75
C VAL A 75 -6.39 1.17 -3.80
N VAL A 76 -6.34 -0.12 -4.05
CA VAL A 76 -6.80 -1.14 -3.12
C VAL A 76 -5.60 -1.93 -2.60
N VAL A 77 -5.50 -2.04 -1.29
CA VAL A 77 -4.45 -2.79 -0.60
C VAL A 77 -5.07 -4.06 -0.03
N ASP A 78 -4.68 -5.19 -0.60
CA ASP A 78 -5.00 -6.52 -0.11
C ASP A 78 -4.07 -6.89 1.05
N ALA A 79 -4.61 -6.79 2.25
CA ALA A 79 -3.94 -7.06 3.52
C ALA A 79 -4.39 -8.40 4.15
N CYS A 80 -5.02 -9.30 3.38
CA CYS A 80 -5.49 -10.60 3.88
C CYS A 80 -4.38 -11.45 4.56
N ALA A 81 -3.12 -11.23 4.19
CA ALA A 81 -1.99 -12.02 4.65
C ALA A 81 -1.10 -11.33 5.71
N VAL A 82 -1.45 -10.13 6.14
CA VAL A 82 -0.68 -9.35 7.11
C VAL A 82 -1.59 -8.76 8.18
N ASP A 83 -1.01 -8.19 9.22
CA ASP A 83 -1.78 -7.44 10.21
C ASP A 83 -2.31 -6.12 9.60
N PRO A 84 -3.64 -5.93 9.49
CA PRO A 84 -4.20 -4.73 8.88
C PRO A 84 -3.99 -3.47 9.74
N GLN A 85 -3.83 -3.61 11.06
CA GLN A 85 -3.58 -2.45 11.93
C GLN A 85 -2.20 -1.84 11.65
N GLN A 86 -1.19 -2.65 11.31
CA GLN A 86 0.10 -2.16 10.85
C GLN A 86 0.00 -1.37 9.55
N VAL A 87 -0.83 -1.83 8.59
CA VAL A 87 -1.09 -1.12 7.34
C VAL A 87 -1.79 0.22 7.60
N VAL A 88 -2.84 0.22 8.44
CA VAL A 88 -3.52 1.45 8.86
C VAL A 88 -2.54 2.41 9.54
N ALA A 89 -1.73 1.94 10.49
CA ALA A 89 -0.77 2.77 11.21
C ALA A 89 0.26 3.41 10.26
N ALA A 90 0.71 2.69 9.23
CA ALA A 90 1.60 3.21 8.21
C ALA A 90 0.95 4.32 7.37
N LEU A 91 -0.32 4.16 6.99
CA LEU A 91 -1.05 5.10 6.13
C LEU A 91 -1.61 6.31 6.89
N THR A 92 -1.89 6.19 8.19
CA THR A 92 -2.38 7.29 9.03
C THR A 92 -1.27 8.02 9.77
N GLY A 93 0.00 7.82 9.41
CA GLY A 93 1.15 8.52 9.99
C GLY A 93 1.44 8.17 11.46
N LYS A 94 0.95 7.03 11.96
CA LYS A 94 1.23 6.54 13.33
C LYS A 94 2.61 5.88 13.44
N LEU A 95 3.21 5.48 12.31
CA LEU A 95 4.58 4.97 12.25
C LEU A 95 5.56 6.08 11.86
N PRO A 96 6.79 6.09 12.40
CA PRO A 96 7.78 7.10 12.05
C PRO A 96 8.12 7.03 10.55
N ALA A 97 8.34 8.18 9.94
CA ALA A 97 8.91 8.27 8.60
C ALA A 97 10.39 7.85 8.67
N GLN A 98 10.82 7.01 7.74
CA GLN A 98 12.20 6.51 7.62
C GLN A 98 12.89 7.06 6.36
N ALA A 99 12.13 7.55 5.37
CA ALA A 99 12.65 8.10 4.13
C ALA A 99 11.72 9.15 3.50
N LEU A 100 12.26 9.94 2.56
CA LEU A 100 11.50 10.96 1.80
C LEU A 100 10.28 10.39 1.06
N ARG A 101 10.33 9.11 0.68
CA ARG A 101 9.20 8.39 0.08
C ARG A 101 7.98 8.37 0.99
N ASP A 102 8.16 8.27 2.31
CA ASP A 102 7.07 8.18 3.27
C ASP A 102 6.27 9.49 3.33
N HIS A 103 6.98 10.62 3.25
CA HIS A 103 6.35 11.94 3.15
C HIS A 103 5.63 12.12 1.82
N THR A 104 6.19 11.60 0.72
CA THR A 104 5.52 11.61 -0.58
C THR A 104 4.21 10.82 -0.51
N VAL A 105 4.24 9.62 0.08
CA VAL A 105 3.04 8.79 0.25
C VAL A 105 1.99 9.49 1.11
N ALA A 106 2.37 10.04 2.26
CA ALA A 106 1.45 10.75 3.16
C ALA A 106 0.78 11.97 2.53
N ARG A 107 1.39 12.57 1.49
CA ARG A 107 0.85 13.70 0.75
C ARG A 107 0.00 13.29 -0.45
N MET A 108 0.32 12.15 -1.05
CA MET A 108 -0.29 11.68 -2.30
C MET A 108 -1.43 10.68 -2.08
N PHE A 109 -1.53 10.08 -0.89
CA PHE A 109 -2.51 9.05 -0.58
C PHE A 109 -3.23 9.34 0.73
N TYR A 110 -4.48 8.87 0.83
CA TYR A 110 -5.25 8.92 2.07
C TYR A 110 -6.09 7.66 2.23
N LEU A 111 -6.24 7.18 3.46
CA LEU A 111 -7.06 6.02 3.77
C LEU A 111 -8.55 6.39 3.70
N VAL A 112 -9.34 5.52 3.06
CA VAL A 112 -10.80 5.61 2.97
C VAL A 112 -11.42 4.39 3.64
N GLY A 113 -12.37 4.64 4.55
CA GLY A 113 -13.03 3.63 5.36
C GLY A 113 -12.48 3.62 6.78
#